data_AF-A0A2H6A648-F1
#
_entry.id   AF-A0A2H6A648-F1
#
_cell.length_a   1.000
_cell.length_b   1.000
_cell.length_c   1.000
_cell.angle_alpha   90.00
_cell.angle_beta   90.00
_cell.angle_gamma   90.00
#
_symmetry.space_group_name_H-M   'P 1'
#
loop_
_entity.id
_entity.type
_entity.pdbx_description
1 polymer ?
#
loop_
_entity_poly.entity_id
_entity_poly.type
_entity_poly.pdbx_seq_one_letter_code
_entity_poly.pdbx_strand_id
1 'polypeptide(L)'
;MPKNIRNRLIVIALLVAGSVFSLIPRDTTIRVRGPDGRMRDTTVRRIPLKQGLDLQGGIHLALEIDESRGPVADRAGALERALRVIRTRIDEFGVAEPLVQRVGDERIVVELPGLRDPARAKQIVQRSAFLEWRITDMQHQFRDALPQIDAALRRAGITLGGPARAPEALEQLLGGDTARGQQEPDTLGTGTPGPLTSLLVPGDVPGEFFVPEEEYPRVDSLIHLPEVQRLIPRGLELLWGAAPVSRGARAYRPLYAVERRPVITGEYLADAQAQIDPTFNQAIVTFQLTRAGGRIFSRATAQHIGDHMAIILDGRVEGTPPVIRSQIGQRGQIELANARLQDAQDLALVLRAGALPVPLVIVEERTVGPSLGRDSIEKGKRAAIIGALAVVLITAAYYRFAGLLAVVALSFYILFTLGGLAAFGATLTLPGLAGFILSIGMAVDANVLIFERIREELRQNKTVRMAVDAGFQHAMPAIVDSNLTTVLTALFLFQFGTGPVKGFAVTLTVGILASFVSAVFVTRTLFLIWIHNRPAAKELPI
;
A
#
# COMPACT_ATOMS: atom_id res chain seq x y z
N MET A 1 -57.23 -14.61 -1.35
CA MET A 1 -55.90 -14.85 -1.95
C MET A 1 -55.59 -16.34 -2.02
N PRO A 2 -55.30 -16.91 -3.21
CA PRO A 2 -54.83 -18.29 -3.32
C PRO A 2 -53.49 -18.49 -2.58
N LYS A 3 -53.28 -19.68 -1.98
CA LYS A 3 -52.07 -20.02 -1.20
C LYS A 3 -50.76 -19.72 -1.95
N ASN A 4 -50.76 -19.91 -3.27
CA ASN A 4 -49.59 -19.63 -4.12
C ASN A 4 -49.20 -18.15 -4.17
N ILE A 5 -50.15 -17.20 -4.11
CA ILE A 5 -49.85 -15.77 -4.09
C ILE A 5 -49.31 -15.35 -2.72
N ARG A 6 -49.88 -15.89 -1.63
CA ARG A 6 -49.43 -15.61 -0.27
C ARG A 6 -47.98 -16.07 -0.05
N ASN A 7 -47.62 -17.27 -0.50
CA ASN A 7 -46.26 -17.78 -0.38
C ASN A 7 -45.26 -16.90 -1.16
N ARG A 8 -45.63 -16.44 -2.37
CA ARG A 8 -44.80 -15.52 -3.15
C ARG A 8 -44.58 -14.18 -2.46
N LEU A 9 -45.64 -13.61 -1.86
CA LEU A 9 -45.54 -12.37 -1.09
C LEU A 9 -44.64 -12.52 0.14
N ILE A 10 -44.71 -13.65 0.85
CA ILE A 10 -43.82 -13.93 1.98
C ILE A 10 -42.36 -13.97 1.51
N VAL A 11 -42.07 -14.63 0.39
CA VAL A 11 -40.71 -14.67 -0.18
C VAL A 11 -40.22 -13.27 -0.57
N ILE A 12 -41.06 -12.47 -1.23
CA ILE A 12 -40.70 -11.07 -1.57
C ILE A 12 -40.44 -10.26 -0.29
N ALA A 13 -41.31 -10.38 0.73
CA ALA A 13 -41.14 -9.69 1.99
C ALA A 13 -39.85 -10.09 2.72
N LEU A 14 -39.49 -11.38 2.71
CA LEU A 14 -38.22 -11.87 3.25
C LEU A 14 -37.01 -11.32 2.49
N LEU A 15 -37.06 -11.27 1.16
CA LEU A 15 -35.99 -10.70 0.33
C LEU A 15 -35.83 -9.19 0.58
N VAL A 16 -36.94 -8.46 0.71
CA VAL A 16 -36.95 -7.05 1.07
C VAL A 16 -36.36 -6.85 2.46
N ALA A 17 -36.82 -7.62 3.46
CA ALA A 17 -36.31 -7.54 4.82
C ALA A 17 -34.80 -7.85 4.89
N GLY A 18 -34.34 -8.89 4.18
CA GLY A 18 -32.92 -9.22 4.09
C GLY A 18 -32.10 -8.13 3.42
N SER A 19 -32.60 -7.54 2.32
CA SER A 19 -31.89 -6.47 1.60
C SER A 19 -31.83 -5.18 2.43
N VAL A 20 -32.93 -4.81 3.09
CA VAL A 20 -32.98 -3.66 4.00
C VAL A 20 -32.05 -3.91 5.19
N PHE A 21 -32.07 -5.11 5.79
CA PHE A 21 -31.18 -5.48 6.88
C PHE A 21 -29.70 -5.36 6.52
N SER A 22 -29.33 -5.80 5.30
CA SER A 22 -27.97 -5.62 4.78
C SER A 22 -27.60 -4.16 4.55
N LEU A 23 -28.58 -3.28 4.32
CA LEU A 23 -28.38 -1.84 4.13
C LEU A 23 -28.46 -1.02 5.43
N ILE A 24 -28.83 -1.63 6.56
CA ILE A 24 -28.88 -0.93 7.85
C ILE A 24 -27.48 -0.38 8.17
N PRO A 25 -27.34 0.93 8.44
CA PRO A 25 -26.06 1.52 8.79
C PRO A 25 -25.47 0.85 10.02
N ARG A 26 -24.27 0.28 9.87
CA ARG A 26 -23.50 -0.27 11.00
C ARG A 26 -22.51 0.78 11.50
N ASP A 27 -22.28 0.76 12.80
CA ASP A 27 -21.28 1.60 13.44
C ASP A 27 -19.90 1.05 13.06
N THR A 28 -19.16 1.79 12.23
CA THR A 28 -17.75 1.48 11.95
C THR A 28 -16.86 2.49 12.68
N THR A 29 -15.95 1.96 13.49
CA THR A 29 -14.92 2.73 14.16
C THR A 29 -13.84 3.07 13.15
N ILE A 30 -13.76 4.34 12.74
CA ILE A 30 -12.68 4.83 11.90
C ILE A 30 -11.68 5.59 12.79
N ARG A 31 -10.40 5.24 12.68
CA ARG A 31 -9.34 5.93 13.39
C ARG A 31 -8.98 7.19 12.59
N VAL A 32 -9.46 8.35 13.01
CA VAL A 32 -9.29 9.62 12.29
C VAL A 32 -8.32 10.51 13.07
N ARG A 33 -7.38 11.14 12.36
CA ARG A 33 -6.50 12.14 12.95
C ARG A 33 -7.31 13.42 13.24
N GLY A 34 -7.46 13.76 14.52
CA GLY A 34 -8.13 14.98 14.95
C GLY A 34 -7.33 16.25 14.58
N PRO A 35 -7.94 17.44 14.71
CA PRO A 35 -7.26 18.73 14.49
C PRO A 35 -6.04 18.94 15.40
N ASP A 36 -5.97 18.19 16.51
CA ASP A 36 -4.89 18.13 17.50
C ASP A 36 -3.75 17.16 17.12
N GLY A 37 -3.82 16.52 15.94
CA GLY A 37 -2.80 15.59 15.46
C GLY A 37 -2.83 14.20 16.11
N ARG A 38 -3.72 13.97 17.08
CA ARG A 38 -3.91 12.67 17.75
C ARG A 38 -4.91 11.80 16.99
N MET A 39 -4.65 10.51 16.90
CA MET A 39 -5.59 9.53 16.34
C MET A 39 -6.72 9.31 17.33
N ARG A 40 -7.99 9.54 16.93
CA ARG A 40 -9.17 9.23 17.72
C ARG A 40 -10.08 8.29 16.95
N ASP A 41 -10.59 7.27 17.62
CA ASP A 41 -11.59 6.38 17.04
C ASP A 41 -12.93 7.13 17.01
N THR A 42 -13.35 7.56 15.82
CA THR A 42 -14.63 8.23 15.59
C THR A 42 -15.60 7.20 15.01
N THR A 43 -16.76 7.05 15.64
CA THR A 43 -17.81 6.16 15.12
C THR A 43 -18.59 6.90 14.04
N VAL A 44 -18.50 6.44 12.79
CA VAL A 44 -19.27 7.02 11.69
C VAL A 44 -20.28 6.00 11.20
N ARG A 45 -21.56 6.35 11.30
CA ARG A 45 -22.65 5.53 10.77
C ARG A 45 -22.60 5.56 9.24
N ARG A 46 -22.21 4.47 8.60
CA ARG A 46 -22.19 4.36 7.14
C ARG A 46 -22.98 3.15 6.68
N ILE A 47 -23.57 3.29 5.50
CA ILE A 47 -24.11 2.15 4.76
C ILE A 47 -22.93 1.23 4.46
N PRO A 48 -23.04 -0.10 4.68
CA PRO A 48 -21.95 -1.06 4.51
C PRO A 48 -21.67 -1.36 3.02
N LEU A 49 -21.45 -0.32 2.22
CA LEU A 49 -20.98 -0.40 0.85
C LEU A 49 -19.52 0.06 0.86
N LYS A 50 -18.59 -0.88 0.66
CA LYS A 50 -17.17 -0.54 0.49
C LYS A 50 -17.03 0.24 -0.81
N GLN A 51 -16.22 1.29 -0.83
CA GLN A 51 -15.96 2.04 -2.06
C GLN A 51 -14.52 1.75 -2.49
N GLY A 52 -14.31 1.59 -3.79
CA GLY A 52 -13.00 1.36 -4.36
C GLY A 52 -12.12 2.60 -4.33
N LEU A 53 -10.83 2.40 -4.60
CA LEU A 53 -9.81 3.44 -4.66
C LEU A 53 -10.20 4.60 -5.58
N ASP A 54 -10.80 4.29 -6.73
CA ASP A 54 -11.23 5.29 -7.72
C ASP A 54 -12.29 6.26 -7.18
N LEU A 55 -13.05 5.86 -6.16
CA LEU A 55 -14.11 6.67 -5.55
C LEU A 55 -13.63 7.44 -4.33
N GLN A 56 -12.80 6.82 -3.49
CA GLN A 56 -12.29 7.42 -2.25
C GLN A 56 -11.01 8.24 -2.46
N GLY A 57 -10.31 8.02 -3.59
CA GLY A 57 -8.92 8.41 -3.76
C GLY A 57 -7.98 7.54 -2.95
N GLY A 58 -6.68 7.62 -3.22
CA GLY A 58 -5.62 6.89 -2.53
C GLY A 58 -4.52 6.43 -3.48
N ILE A 59 -3.76 5.42 -3.07
CA ILE A 59 -2.66 4.84 -3.84
C ILE A 59 -2.82 3.33 -4.03
N HIS A 60 -2.53 2.86 -5.24
CA HIS A 60 -2.37 1.46 -5.62
C HIS A 60 -0.89 1.23 -5.93
N LEU A 61 -0.28 0.28 -5.23
CA LEU A 61 1.11 -0.14 -5.40
C LEU A 61 1.14 -1.62 -5.76
N ALA A 62 1.81 -1.97 -6.85
CA ALA A 62 2.24 -3.34 -7.11
C ALA A 62 3.72 -3.47 -6.79
N LEU A 63 4.05 -4.41 -5.90
CA LEU A 63 5.38 -4.66 -5.39
C LEU A 63 5.88 -6.03 -5.88
N GLU A 64 7.14 -6.10 -6.25
CA GLU A 64 7.86 -7.33 -6.59
C GLU A 64 9.15 -7.44 -5.75
N ILE A 65 9.68 -8.65 -5.63
CA ILE A 65 10.97 -8.87 -4.97
C ILE A 65 12.08 -8.25 -5.82
N ASP A 66 12.94 -7.46 -5.18
CA ASP A 66 14.15 -6.95 -5.78
C ASP A 66 15.27 -8.00 -5.71
N GLU A 67 15.62 -8.57 -6.86
CA GLU A 67 16.67 -9.58 -6.98
C GLU A 67 18.07 -9.00 -7.25
N SER A 68 18.22 -7.67 -7.23
CA SER A 68 19.53 -7.01 -7.43
C SER A 68 20.59 -7.42 -6.41
N ARG A 69 20.18 -7.85 -5.21
CA ARG A 69 21.07 -8.32 -4.12
C ARG A 69 21.35 -9.82 -4.13
N GLY A 70 20.82 -10.56 -5.11
CA GLY A 70 21.02 -12.00 -5.27
C GLY A 70 19.70 -12.79 -5.33
N PRO A 71 19.74 -14.03 -5.84
CA PRO A 71 18.56 -14.87 -6.01
C PRO A 71 17.97 -15.31 -4.67
N VAL A 72 16.66 -15.15 -4.50
CA VAL A 72 15.93 -15.58 -3.32
C VAL A 72 15.46 -17.04 -3.51
N ALA A 73 16.02 -17.98 -2.75
CA ALA A 73 15.72 -19.40 -2.89
C ALA A 73 14.25 -19.77 -2.57
N ASP A 74 13.63 -19.07 -1.61
CA ASP A 74 12.22 -19.25 -1.20
C ASP A 74 11.41 -17.98 -1.48
N ARG A 75 11.07 -17.74 -2.77
CA ARG A 75 10.28 -16.57 -3.18
C ARG A 75 8.89 -16.54 -2.55
N ALA A 76 8.19 -17.69 -2.56
CA ALA A 76 6.81 -17.78 -2.09
C ALA A 76 6.72 -17.50 -0.57
N GLY A 77 7.58 -18.12 0.23
CA GLY A 77 7.60 -17.88 1.67
C GLY A 77 8.13 -16.49 2.03
N ALA A 78 9.07 -15.93 1.25
CA ALA A 78 9.50 -14.54 1.41
C ALA A 78 8.37 -13.54 1.14
N LEU A 79 7.58 -13.74 0.07
CA LEU A 79 6.40 -12.93 -0.23
C LEU A 79 5.33 -13.03 0.86
N GLU A 80 5.08 -14.21 1.41
CA GLU A 80 4.11 -14.38 2.50
C GLU A 80 4.55 -13.68 3.79
N ARG A 81 5.84 -13.75 4.12
CA ARG A 81 6.43 -13.00 5.23
C ARG A 81 6.36 -11.49 4.97
N ALA A 82 6.71 -11.03 3.78
CA ALA A 82 6.62 -9.63 3.39
C ALA A 82 5.17 -9.10 3.44
N LEU A 83 4.20 -9.90 2.98
CA LEU A 83 2.77 -9.56 3.04
C LEU A 83 2.31 -9.32 4.49
N ARG A 84 2.73 -10.18 5.44
CA ARG A 84 2.41 -10.00 6.86
C ARG A 84 3.02 -8.71 7.44
N VAL A 85 4.26 -8.41 7.09
CA VAL A 85 4.94 -7.17 7.53
C VAL A 85 4.24 -5.94 6.94
N ILE A 86 3.98 -5.92 5.64
CA ILE A 86 3.29 -4.81 4.95
C ILE A 86 1.90 -4.58 5.56
N ARG A 87 1.13 -5.65 5.78
CA ARG A 87 -0.18 -5.56 6.41
C ARG A 87 -0.11 -4.91 7.79
N THR A 88 0.83 -5.38 8.63
CA THR A 88 1.06 -4.82 9.98
C THR A 88 1.44 -3.34 9.91
N ARG A 89 2.31 -2.93 8.97
CA ARG A 89 2.69 -1.53 8.78
C ARG A 89 1.52 -0.64 8.40
N ILE A 90 0.67 -1.12 7.51
CA ILE A 90 -0.49 -0.37 7.03
C ILE A 90 -1.55 -0.25 8.12
N ASP A 91 -1.77 -1.33 8.89
CA ASP A 91 -2.67 -1.33 10.04
C ASP A 91 -2.18 -0.31 11.10
N GLU A 92 -0.87 -0.28 11.39
CA GLU A 92 -0.25 0.70 12.29
C GLU A 92 -0.26 2.13 11.73
N PHE A 93 -0.17 2.30 10.41
CA PHE A 93 -0.31 3.61 9.77
C PHE A 93 -1.71 4.18 9.96
N GLY A 94 -2.71 3.32 10.21
CA GLY A 94 -4.09 3.70 10.45
C GLY A 94 -4.84 4.02 9.16
N VAL A 95 -4.51 3.35 8.05
CA VAL A 95 -5.33 3.41 6.83
C VAL A 95 -6.66 2.71 7.10
N ALA A 96 -7.76 3.35 6.71
CA ALA A 96 -9.09 2.72 6.79
C ALA A 96 -9.27 1.74 5.64
N GLU A 97 -9.55 0.47 5.95
CA GLU A 97 -9.86 -0.58 4.96
C GLU A 97 -8.79 -0.80 3.87
N PRO A 98 -7.52 -1.04 4.22
CA PRO A 98 -6.48 -1.34 3.23
C PRO A 98 -6.73 -2.71 2.58
N LEU A 99 -6.42 -2.82 1.29
CA LEU A 99 -6.38 -4.10 0.59
C LEU A 99 -4.93 -4.49 0.33
N VAL A 100 -4.46 -5.53 1.02
CA VAL A 100 -3.13 -6.11 0.82
C VAL A 100 -3.32 -7.56 0.39
N GLN A 101 -2.99 -7.85 -0.87
CA GLN A 101 -3.21 -9.16 -1.45
C GLN A 101 -2.03 -9.58 -2.33
N ARG A 102 -1.75 -10.88 -2.34
CA ARG A 102 -0.83 -11.46 -3.32
C ARG A 102 -1.58 -11.63 -4.65
N VAL A 103 -0.97 -11.21 -5.75
CA VAL A 103 -1.52 -11.36 -7.11
C VAL A 103 -0.56 -12.19 -7.94
N GLY A 104 -1.01 -13.36 -8.39
CA GLY A 104 -0.13 -14.35 -9.00
C GLY A 104 0.93 -14.85 -8.01
N ASP A 105 2.06 -15.30 -8.54
CA ASP A 105 3.13 -15.87 -7.71
C ASP A 105 4.21 -14.87 -7.30
N GLU A 106 4.26 -13.68 -7.91
CA GLU A 106 5.42 -12.77 -7.79
C GLU A 106 5.08 -11.38 -7.25
N ARG A 107 3.79 -11.00 -7.19
CA ARG A 107 3.38 -9.64 -6.86
C ARG A 107 2.61 -9.54 -5.55
N ILE A 108 2.85 -8.46 -4.82
CA ILE A 108 1.99 -7.99 -3.72
C ILE A 108 1.33 -6.70 -4.20
N VAL A 109 0.00 -6.69 -4.25
CA VAL A 109 -0.79 -5.50 -4.53
C VAL A 109 -1.28 -4.91 -3.22
N VAL A 110 -1.02 -3.62 -3.04
CA VAL A 110 -1.38 -2.82 -1.88
C VAL A 110 -2.23 -1.66 -2.35
N GLU A 111 -3.49 -1.61 -1.93
CA GLU A 111 -4.39 -0.48 -2.16
C GLU A 111 -4.70 0.19 -0.83
N LEU A 112 -4.42 1.50 -0.76
CA LEU A 112 -4.58 2.29 0.44
C LEU A 112 -5.55 3.45 0.14
N PRO A 113 -6.84 3.29 0.48
CA PRO A 113 -7.84 4.29 0.17
C PRO A 113 -7.83 5.45 1.18
N GLY A 114 -8.30 6.62 0.72
CA GLY A 114 -8.49 7.81 1.55
C GLY A 114 -7.20 8.46 2.07
N LEU A 115 -6.05 8.12 1.50
CA LEU A 115 -4.76 8.72 1.88
C LEU A 115 -4.65 10.18 1.47
N ARG A 116 -4.20 11.02 2.40
CA ARG A 116 -3.85 12.42 2.14
C ARG A 116 -2.41 12.59 1.64
N ASP A 117 -1.52 11.71 2.08
CA ASP A 117 -0.09 11.73 1.74
C ASP A 117 0.34 10.36 1.19
N PRO A 118 0.23 10.14 -0.12
CA PRO A 118 0.65 8.90 -0.78
C PRO A 118 2.17 8.66 -0.68
N ALA A 119 2.98 9.73 -0.68
CA ALA A 119 4.44 9.64 -0.67
C ALA A 119 4.96 9.05 0.64
N ARG A 120 4.41 9.48 1.78
CA ARG A 120 4.74 8.91 3.09
C ARG A 120 4.33 7.43 3.21
N ALA A 121 3.13 7.09 2.73
CA ALA A 121 2.66 5.70 2.75
C ALA A 121 3.57 4.78 1.90
N LYS A 122 3.99 5.25 0.73
CA LYS A 122 4.96 4.58 -0.13
C LYS A 122 6.28 4.29 0.59
N GLN A 123 6.85 5.29 1.26
CA GLN A 123 8.11 5.11 2.01
C GLN A 123 7.99 4.04 3.09
N ILE A 124 6.88 3.99 3.82
CA ILE A 124 6.64 3.01 4.89
C ILE A 124 6.52 1.59 4.34
N VAL A 125 5.87 1.43 3.18
CA VAL A 125 5.72 0.12 2.53
C VAL A 125 7.05 -0.38 1.97
N GLN A 126 7.89 0.50 1.40
CA GLN A 126 9.18 0.11 0.80
C GLN A 126 10.33 -0.06 1.79
N ARG A 127 10.32 0.62 2.95
CA ARG A 127 11.46 0.62 3.88
C ARG A 127 11.75 -0.79 4.38
N SER A 128 12.96 -1.30 4.27
CA SER A 128 13.24 -2.67 4.74
C SER A 128 13.25 -2.73 6.27
N ALA A 129 13.82 -1.72 6.94
CA ALA A 129 13.99 -1.59 8.38
C ALA A 129 14.70 -2.77 9.04
N PHE A 130 15.79 -3.23 8.43
CA PHE A 130 16.73 -4.11 9.10
C PHE A 130 17.46 -3.33 10.18
N LEU A 131 17.13 -3.62 11.44
CA LEU A 131 17.76 -3.01 12.60
C LEU A 131 18.79 -3.95 13.21
N GLU A 132 20.00 -3.44 13.44
CA GLU A 132 21.08 -4.17 14.10
C GLU A 132 21.79 -3.26 15.09
N TRP A 133 22.31 -3.86 16.16
CA TRP A 133 23.22 -3.18 17.08
C TRP A 133 24.59 -3.83 16.98
N ARG A 134 25.63 -3.02 16.76
CA ARG A 134 27.02 -3.48 16.64
C ARG A 134 27.90 -2.61 17.53
N ILE A 135 28.99 -3.17 18.05
CA ILE A 135 29.99 -2.40 18.80
C ILE A 135 30.91 -1.70 17.79
N THR A 136 31.30 -0.45 18.06
CA THR A 136 32.25 0.25 17.19
C THR A 136 33.69 -0.20 17.48
N ASP A 137 34.63 0.09 16.59
CA ASP A 137 36.03 -0.31 16.72
C ASP A 137 36.74 0.39 17.90
N MET A 138 36.62 -0.20 19.09
CA MET A 138 37.25 0.28 20.32
C MET A 138 38.77 0.15 20.31
N GLN A 139 39.30 -0.76 19.50
CA GLN A 139 40.74 -1.09 19.46
C GLN A 139 41.48 -0.34 18.35
N HIS A 140 40.79 0.54 17.62
CA HIS A 140 41.35 1.30 16.50
C HIS A 140 41.98 0.42 15.41
N GLN A 141 41.53 -0.84 15.26
CA GLN A 141 42.11 -1.78 14.31
C GLN A 141 42.00 -1.27 12.86
N PHE A 142 40.93 -0.55 12.52
CA PHE A 142 40.80 0.05 11.20
C PHE A 142 41.83 1.17 11.00
N ARG A 143 42.05 2.01 12.01
CA ARG A 143 43.06 3.08 11.97
C ARG A 143 44.46 2.49 11.77
N ASP A 144 44.76 1.39 12.46
CA ASP A 144 46.04 0.69 12.35
C ASP A 144 46.24 0.01 10.99
N ALA A 145 45.14 -0.34 10.30
CA ALA A 145 45.17 -0.91 8.95
C ALA A 145 45.34 0.15 7.85
N LEU A 146 45.05 1.43 8.11
CA LEU A 146 45.10 2.51 7.11
C LEU A 146 46.43 2.61 6.34
N PRO A 147 47.62 2.52 6.98
CA PRO A 147 48.89 2.58 6.25
C PRO A 147 49.06 1.45 5.22
N GLN A 148 48.54 0.26 5.54
CA GLN A 148 48.60 -0.90 4.63
C GLN A 148 47.62 -0.75 3.48
N ILE A 149 46.42 -0.21 3.77
CA ILE A 149 45.39 0.12 2.78
C ILE A 149 45.93 1.17 1.80
N ASP A 150 46.54 2.24 2.31
CA ASP A 150 47.14 3.29 1.49
C ASP A 150 48.29 2.77 0.62
N ALA A 151 49.13 1.88 1.15
CA ALA A 151 50.19 1.24 0.38
C ALA A 151 49.65 0.35 -0.76
N ALA A 152 48.50 -0.30 -0.56
CA ALA A 152 47.83 -1.07 -1.59
C ALA A 152 47.19 -0.18 -2.66
N LEU A 153 46.51 0.89 -2.25
CA LEU A 153 45.95 1.88 -3.17
C LEU A 153 47.02 2.52 -4.07
N ARG A 154 48.20 2.83 -3.52
CA ARG A 154 49.34 3.31 -4.31
C ARG A 154 49.84 2.26 -5.31
N ARG A 155 49.88 0.98 -4.93
CA ARG A 155 50.22 -0.14 -5.83
C ARG A 155 49.20 -0.31 -6.96
N ALA A 156 47.94 0.00 -6.70
CA ALA A 156 46.87 0.04 -7.70
C ALA A 156 46.92 1.29 -8.61
N GLY A 157 47.89 2.19 -8.43
CA GLY A 157 48.02 3.42 -9.21
C GLY A 157 47.16 4.57 -8.72
N ILE A 158 46.51 4.45 -7.56
CA ILE A 158 45.68 5.50 -6.97
C ILE A 158 46.56 6.38 -6.08
N THR A 159 46.86 7.59 -6.55
CA THR A 159 47.70 8.58 -5.85
C THR A 159 46.85 9.71 -5.26
N LEU A 160 47.48 10.57 -4.44
CA LEU A 160 46.89 11.80 -3.90
C LEU A 160 46.50 12.75 -5.04
N GLY A 161 45.36 12.52 -5.66
CA GLY A 161 44.69 13.54 -6.46
C GLY A 161 44.08 14.55 -5.51
N GLY A 162 44.68 15.74 -5.42
CA GLY A 162 44.02 16.90 -4.81
C GLY A 162 42.65 17.17 -5.45
N PRO A 163 41.85 18.09 -4.89
CA PRO A 163 40.55 18.44 -5.46
C PRO A 163 40.76 18.78 -6.94
N ALA A 164 39.85 18.32 -7.79
CA ALA A 164 39.89 18.55 -9.23
C ALA A 164 40.03 20.06 -9.53
N ARG A 165 41.27 20.54 -9.71
CA ARG A 165 41.52 21.87 -10.24
C ARG A 165 41.31 21.80 -11.75
N ALA A 166 40.43 22.69 -12.22
CA ALA A 166 40.29 23.07 -13.61
C ALA A 166 41.65 23.46 -14.23
N PRO A 167 41.79 23.51 -15.56
CA PRO A 167 43.07 23.35 -16.24
C PRO A 167 43.96 24.60 -16.12
N GLU A 168 44.81 24.62 -15.10
CA GLU A 168 45.98 25.53 -15.00
C GLU A 168 47.12 25.11 -15.96
N ALA A 169 46.91 24.07 -16.79
CA ALA A 169 47.87 23.57 -17.77
C ALA A 169 48.11 24.49 -18.98
N LEU A 170 47.41 25.64 -19.08
CA LEU A 170 47.61 26.60 -20.17
C LEU A 170 48.56 27.76 -19.82
N GLU A 171 48.80 28.06 -18.54
CA GLU A 171 49.75 29.11 -18.14
C GLU A 171 51.21 28.61 -18.07
N GLN A 172 51.43 27.32 -17.78
CA GLN A 172 52.77 26.72 -17.76
C GLN A 172 53.35 26.46 -19.15
N LEU A 173 52.57 26.63 -20.22
CA LEU A 173 53.04 26.54 -21.61
C LEU A 173 53.57 27.87 -22.18
N LEU A 174 53.47 28.99 -21.44
CA LEU A 174 53.82 30.33 -21.95
C LEU A 174 54.86 31.09 -21.11
N GLY A 175 55.58 30.46 -20.18
CA GLY A 175 56.52 31.17 -19.32
C GLY A 175 57.76 30.38 -18.92
N GLY A 176 58.81 30.49 -19.75
CA GLY A 176 60.16 30.86 -19.31
C GLY A 176 60.92 29.99 -18.29
N ASP A 177 62.00 29.40 -18.80
CA ASP A 177 63.31 29.17 -18.18
C ASP A 177 63.57 27.96 -17.29
N THR A 178 64.51 27.18 -17.83
CA THR A 178 65.20 26.02 -17.28
C THR A 178 66.18 26.43 -16.17
N ALA A 179 66.02 25.84 -14.98
CA ALA A 179 67.11 25.67 -14.03
C ALA A 179 67.09 24.24 -13.49
N ARG A 180 68.12 23.47 -13.87
CA ARG A 180 68.41 22.12 -13.37
C ARG A 180 68.81 22.22 -11.88
N GLY A 181 67.96 21.72 -11.00
CA GLY A 181 68.29 21.39 -9.61
C GLY A 181 68.26 19.88 -9.42
N GLN A 182 69.32 19.34 -8.84
CA GLN A 182 69.61 17.91 -8.65
C GLN A 182 68.49 17.16 -7.91
N GLN A 183 68.10 16.01 -8.43
CA GLN A 183 67.38 14.97 -7.67
C GLN A 183 68.41 14.08 -6.99
N GLU A 184 68.55 14.24 -5.67
CA GLU A 184 69.05 13.17 -4.82
C GLU A 184 67.90 12.19 -4.50
N PRO A 185 68.14 10.88 -4.55
CA PRO A 185 67.21 9.89 -4.06
C PRO A 185 67.34 9.77 -2.54
N ASP A 186 66.26 9.27 -1.93
CA ASP A 186 66.20 8.66 -0.60
C ASP A 186 65.77 9.55 0.58
N THR A 187 64.51 9.39 0.97
CA THR A 187 64.17 8.62 2.18
C THR A 187 62.65 8.47 2.24
N LEU A 188 62.17 7.25 2.43
CA LEU A 188 60.78 6.93 2.79
C LEU A 188 60.42 7.63 4.11
N GLY A 189 59.96 8.88 4.01
CA GLY A 189 59.40 9.64 5.11
C GLY A 189 58.05 9.06 5.52
N THR A 190 57.99 8.52 6.73
CA THR A 190 56.82 8.18 7.53
C THR A 190 55.99 9.43 7.88
N GLY A 191 55.47 10.13 6.88
CA GLY A 191 54.74 11.39 7.09
C GLY A 191 53.80 11.85 5.98
N THR A 192 53.80 11.25 4.79
CA THR A 192 52.84 11.64 3.73
C THR A 192 51.51 10.92 3.94
N PRO A 193 50.40 11.63 4.23
CA PRO A 193 49.08 11.02 4.36
C PRO A 193 48.77 10.26 3.08
N GLY A 194 48.40 8.98 3.15
CA GLY A 194 48.06 8.24 1.94
C GLY A 194 46.70 8.63 1.36
N PRO A 195 46.37 8.11 0.17
CA PRO A 195 45.22 8.56 -0.63
C PRO A 195 43.87 8.42 0.08
N LEU A 196 43.72 7.44 0.99
CA LEU A 196 42.52 7.28 1.81
C LEU A 196 42.66 8.05 3.13
N THR A 197 43.82 7.97 3.79
CA THR A 197 44.05 8.64 5.08
C THR A 197 43.90 10.16 5.00
N SER A 198 44.25 10.80 3.87
CA SER A 198 44.09 12.24 3.69
C SER A 198 42.63 12.71 3.66
N LEU A 199 41.70 11.80 3.33
CA LEU A 199 40.27 12.08 3.21
C LEU A 199 39.49 11.75 4.48
N LEU A 200 40.15 11.11 5.47
CA LEU A 200 39.56 10.70 6.73
C LEU A 200 40.04 11.60 7.87
N VAL A 201 39.11 12.28 8.52
CA VAL A 201 39.37 13.03 9.75
C VAL A 201 38.88 12.20 10.93
N PRO A 202 39.73 11.79 11.89
CA PRO A 202 39.29 11.03 13.05
C PRO A 202 38.18 11.75 13.82
N GLY A 203 37.15 11.00 14.22
CA GLY A 203 36.04 11.50 15.01
C GLY A 203 36.27 11.46 16.51
N ASP A 204 35.22 11.79 17.26
CA ASP A 204 35.26 11.81 18.74
C ASP A 204 34.96 10.41 19.32
N VAL A 205 34.29 9.56 18.53
CA VAL A 205 33.97 8.18 18.89
C VAL A 205 35.06 7.22 18.36
N PRO A 206 35.51 6.22 19.15
CA PRO A 206 36.39 5.17 18.65
C PRO A 206 35.79 4.44 17.44
N GLY A 207 36.53 4.44 16.33
CA GLY A 207 36.09 3.87 15.06
C GLY A 207 35.30 4.83 14.15
N GLU A 208 35.10 6.08 14.56
CA GLU A 208 34.45 7.12 13.74
C GLU A 208 35.49 7.92 12.94
N PHE A 209 35.16 8.17 11.67
CA PHE A 209 35.95 9.00 10.76
C PHE A 209 35.02 9.91 9.98
N PHE A 210 35.34 11.19 9.88
CA PHE A 210 34.62 12.19 9.11
C PHE A 210 35.22 12.33 7.72
N VAL A 211 34.38 12.23 6.71
CA VAL A 211 34.72 12.46 5.31
C VAL A 211 33.99 13.72 4.84
N PRO A 212 34.66 14.70 4.20
CA PRO A 212 33.96 15.83 3.59
C PRO A 212 32.84 15.34 2.66
N GLU A 213 31.63 15.89 2.76
CA GLU A 213 30.46 15.41 1.98
C GLU A 213 30.74 15.41 0.46
N GLU A 214 31.56 16.35 -0.02
CA GLU A 214 32.00 16.46 -1.42
C GLU A 214 32.86 15.26 -1.88
N GLU A 215 33.61 14.65 -0.97
CA GLU A 215 34.53 13.52 -1.25
C GLU A 215 33.89 12.17 -0.93
N TYR A 216 32.64 12.14 -0.43
CA TYR A 216 31.92 10.90 -0.11
C TYR A 216 31.89 9.89 -1.26
N PRO A 217 31.52 10.25 -2.51
CA PRO A 217 31.47 9.28 -3.61
C PRO A 217 32.83 8.66 -3.94
N ARG A 218 33.90 9.45 -3.75
CA ARG A 218 35.27 9.01 -3.99
C ARG A 218 35.70 8.02 -2.92
N VAL A 219 35.52 8.35 -1.64
CA VAL A 219 35.85 7.43 -0.54
C VAL A 219 35.01 6.16 -0.62
N ASP A 220 33.73 6.26 -0.94
CA ASP A 220 32.83 5.11 -1.11
C ASP A 220 33.33 4.16 -2.22
N SER A 221 33.78 4.71 -3.34
CA SER A 221 34.37 3.90 -4.43
C SER A 221 35.66 3.20 -3.98
N LEU A 222 36.50 3.87 -3.19
CA LEU A 222 37.78 3.33 -2.72
C LEU A 222 37.60 2.19 -1.71
N ILE A 223 36.68 2.33 -0.75
CA ILE A 223 36.46 1.31 0.29
C ILE A 223 35.85 0.02 -0.29
N HIS A 224 35.15 0.10 -1.42
CA HIS A 224 34.57 -1.05 -2.11
C HIS A 224 35.54 -1.76 -3.07
N LEU A 225 36.76 -1.25 -3.26
CA LEU A 225 37.76 -1.94 -4.07
C LEU A 225 38.14 -3.29 -3.43
N PRO A 226 38.25 -4.39 -4.22
CA PRO A 226 38.60 -5.71 -3.68
C PRO A 226 39.94 -5.73 -2.93
N GLU A 227 40.87 -4.87 -3.33
CA GLU A 227 42.18 -4.72 -2.68
C GLU A 227 42.07 -4.14 -1.28
N VAL A 228 41.19 -3.15 -1.09
CA VAL A 228 40.92 -2.52 0.21
C VAL A 228 40.13 -3.46 1.10
N GLN A 229 39.09 -4.12 0.56
CA GLN A 229 38.27 -5.07 1.32
C GLN A 229 39.07 -6.23 1.91
N ARG A 230 40.15 -6.68 1.25
CA ARG A 230 41.04 -7.74 1.77
C ARG A 230 41.90 -7.29 2.94
N LEU A 231 42.14 -5.99 3.08
CA LEU A 231 43.00 -5.41 4.11
C LEU A 231 42.21 -4.88 5.32
N ILE A 232 40.89 -4.76 5.21
CA ILE A 232 40.02 -4.51 6.36
C ILE A 232 40.15 -5.70 7.33
N PRO A 233 40.45 -5.44 8.63
CA PRO A 233 40.59 -6.50 9.63
C PRO A 233 39.41 -7.49 9.64
N ARG A 234 39.72 -8.78 9.78
CA ARG A 234 38.72 -9.84 9.82
C ARG A 234 37.83 -9.65 11.05
N GLY A 235 36.59 -9.24 10.84
CA GLY A 235 35.64 -8.97 11.92
C GLY A 235 35.15 -7.53 11.95
N LEU A 236 35.69 -6.63 11.13
CA LEU A 236 35.17 -5.26 10.97
C LEU A 236 34.39 -5.09 9.65
N GLU A 237 33.47 -4.13 9.68
CA GLU A 237 32.71 -3.64 8.54
C GLU A 237 32.62 -2.11 8.63
N LEU A 238 32.74 -1.44 7.48
CA LEU A 238 32.68 0.01 7.39
C LEU A 238 31.26 0.41 6.98
N LEU A 239 30.60 1.22 7.79
CA LEU A 239 29.23 1.68 7.55
C LEU A 239 29.16 3.19 7.59
N TRP A 240 28.45 3.76 6.62
CA TRP A 240 28.20 5.20 6.56
C TRP A 240 27.10 5.62 7.54
N GLY A 241 27.21 6.82 8.10
CA GLY A 241 26.11 7.45 8.82
C GLY A 241 24.92 7.77 7.91
N ALA A 242 23.73 7.81 8.51
CA ALA A 242 22.49 8.10 7.81
C ALA A 242 22.40 9.57 7.35
N ALA A 243 22.97 10.52 8.10
CA ALA A 243 22.93 11.95 7.81
C ALA A 243 24.31 12.61 7.92
N PRO A 244 24.57 13.66 7.11
CA PRO A 244 25.77 14.47 7.28
C PRO A 244 25.68 15.32 8.55
N VAL A 245 26.84 15.56 9.15
CA VAL A 245 27.03 16.40 10.33
C VAL A 245 27.78 17.66 9.91
N SER A 246 27.28 18.84 10.32
CA SER A 246 27.97 20.10 10.07
C SER A 246 29.04 20.32 11.12
N ARG A 247 30.30 20.49 10.69
CA ARG A 247 31.43 20.89 11.55
C ARG A 247 32.02 22.19 10.99
N GLY A 248 31.72 23.31 11.64
CA GLY A 248 32.10 24.64 11.14
C GLY A 248 31.34 25.00 9.87
N ALA A 249 32.05 25.44 8.82
CA ALA A 249 31.45 25.82 7.54
C ALA A 249 31.30 24.67 6.53
N ARG A 250 31.72 23.44 6.88
CA ARG A 250 31.71 22.28 5.98
C ARG A 250 30.83 21.15 6.52
N ALA A 251 30.19 20.43 5.61
CA ALA A 251 29.44 19.23 5.91
C ALA A 251 30.35 18.00 5.81
N TYR A 252 30.25 17.11 6.79
CA TYR A 252 30.99 15.86 6.82
C TYR A 252 30.03 14.69 6.97
N ARG A 253 30.32 13.58 6.30
CA ARG A 253 29.63 12.31 6.51
C ARG A 253 30.47 11.42 7.43
N PRO A 254 29.91 10.94 8.54
CA PRO A 254 30.64 10.02 9.40
C PRO A 254 30.68 8.62 8.74
N LEU A 255 31.83 7.98 8.86
CA LEU A 255 32.14 6.61 8.51
C LEU A 255 32.50 5.88 9.80
N TYR A 256 31.82 4.80 10.10
CA TYR A 256 32.03 4.02 11.31
C TYR A 256 32.61 2.66 10.97
N ALA A 257 33.73 2.32 11.59
CA ALA A 257 34.22 0.96 11.68
C ALA A 257 33.47 0.27 12.83
N VAL A 258 32.69 -0.76 12.49
CA VAL A 258 31.90 -1.55 13.45
C VAL A 258 32.24 -3.03 13.35
N GLU A 259 32.03 -3.75 14.43
CA GLU A 259 32.13 -5.21 14.42
C GLU A 259 31.11 -5.81 13.46
N ARG A 260 31.53 -6.77 12.64
CA ARG A 260 30.69 -7.44 11.64
C ARG A 260 29.58 -8.28 12.27
N ARG A 261 29.78 -8.75 13.50
CA ARG A 261 28.79 -9.57 14.21
C ARG A 261 27.82 -8.67 14.98
N PRO A 262 26.51 -8.70 14.69
CA PRO A 262 25.54 -7.95 15.48
C PRO A 262 25.39 -8.54 16.88
N VAL A 263 25.29 -7.65 17.87
CA VAL A 263 24.97 -7.95 19.27
C VAL A 263 23.53 -8.48 19.35
N ILE A 264 22.61 -7.78 18.71
CA ILE A 264 21.20 -8.13 18.61
C ILE A 264 20.62 -7.54 17.31
N THR A 265 19.53 -8.12 16.84
CA THR A 265 18.80 -7.71 15.64
C THR A 265 17.39 -7.26 16.00
N GLY A 266 16.73 -6.56 15.06
CA GLY A 266 15.37 -6.07 15.19
C GLY A 266 14.30 -7.16 15.41
N GLU A 267 14.61 -8.44 15.15
CA GLU A 267 13.70 -9.57 15.40
C GLU A 267 13.31 -9.71 16.88
N TYR A 268 14.15 -9.18 17.79
CA TYR A 268 13.91 -9.23 19.22
C TYR A 268 13.14 -8.02 19.76
N LEU A 269 12.70 -7.09 18.91
CA LEU A 269 11.85 -5.98 19.30
C LEU A 269 10.42 -6.47 19.60
N ALA A 270 9.87 -5.99 20.71
CA ALA A 270 8.49 -6.21 21.12
C ALA A 270 7.62 -4.96 20.92
N ASP A 271 8.15 -3.77 21.18
CA ASP A 271 7.44 -2.50 20.98
C ASP A 271 8.43 -1.37 20.64
N ALA A 272 7.95 -0.33 19.97
CA ALA A 272 8.70 0.90 19.69
C ALA A 272 7.77 2.11 19.64
N GLN A 273 8.16 3.20 20.30
CA GLN A 273 7.37 4.41 20.43
C GLN A 273 8.21 5.66 20.24
N ALA A 274 7.73 6.56 19.39
CA ALA A 274 8.36 7.86 19.16
C ALA A 274 7.91 8.88 20.21
N GLN A 275 8.87 9.59 20.80
CA GLN A 275 8.64 10.61 21.82
C GLN A 275 9.57 11.80 21.55
N ILE A 276 9.25 12.96 22.12
CA ILE A 276 10.19 14.09 22.20
C ILE A 276 10.87 13.97 23.56
N ASP A 277 12.20 13.93 23.57
CA ASP A 277 12.95 13.98 24.82
C ASP A 277 12.67 15.33 25.52
N PRO A 278 12.10 15.33 26.74
CA PRO A 278 11.81 16.57 27.46
C PRO A 278 13.07 17.38 27.81
N THR A 279 14.25 16.78 27.79
CA THR A 279 15.51 17.42 28.19
C THR A 279 16.14 18.17 27.03
N PHE A 280 16.29 17.52 25.88
CA PHE A 280 17.01 18.06 24.72
C PHE A 280 16.08 18.53 23.59
N ASN A 281 14.76 18.33 23.75
CA ASN A 281 13.75 18.64 22.73
C ASN A 281 14.03 17.98 21.37
N GLN A 282 14.61 16.78 21.40
CA GLN A 282 14.96 15.98 20.22
C GLN A 282 13.99 14.81 20.06
N ALA A 283 13.75 14.38 18.82
CA ALA A 283 12.92 13.23 18.54
C ALA A 283 13.68 11.93 18.83
N ILE A 284 13.14 11.11 19.73
CA ILE A 284 13.72 9.82 20.13
C ILE A 284 12.73 8.69 19.86
N VAL A 285 13.25 7.49 19.60
CA VAL A 285 12.47 6.26 19.52
C VAL A 285 12.83 5.37 20.70
N THR A 286 11.93 5.29 21.66
CA THR A 286 12.02 4.33 22.76
C THR A 286 11.62 2.95 22.25
N PHE A 287 12.33 1.90 22.65
CA PHE A 287 12.02 0.53 22.25
C PHE A 287 12.00 -0.40 23.45
N GLN A 288 11.21 -1.46 23.32
CA GLN A 288 11.16 -2.57 24.26
C GLN A 288 11.50 -3.86 23.54
N LEU A 289 12.46 -4.60 24.07
CA LEU A 289 12.85 -5.93 23.62
C LEU A 289 11.97 -7.01 24.25
N THR A 290 11.88 -8.14 23.57
CA THR A 290 11.29 -9.38 24.11
C THR A 290 12.07 -9.88 25.33
N ARG A 291 11.45 -10.77 26.12
CA ARG A 291 12.14 -11.40 27.28
C ARG A 291 13.43 -12.12 26.88
N ALA A 292 13.46 -12.77 25.72
CA ALA A 292 14.66 -13.43 25.19
C ALA A 292 15.71 -12.40 24.77
N GLY A 293 15.31 -11.38 23.98
CA GLY A 293 16.18 -10.31 23.52
C GLY A 293 16.82 -9.53 24.67
N GLY A 294 16.04 -9.17 25.69
CA GLY A 294 16.53 -8.47 26.87
C GLY A 294 17.61 -9.23 27.63
N ARG A 295 17.59 -10.58 27.67
CA ARG A 295 18.65 -11.38 28.30
C ARG A 295 19.93 -11.42 27.48
N ILE A 296 19.81 -11.42 26.15
CA ILE A 296 20.97 -11.35 25.24
C ILE A 296 21.61 -9.97 25.36
N PHE A 297 20.80 -8.92 25.23
CA PHE A 297 21.22 -7.53 25.29
C PHE A 297 21.81 -7.16 26.66
N SER A 298 21.21 -7.63 27.75
CA SER A 298 21.70 -7.43 29.11
C SER A 298 23.05 -8.12 29.37
N ARG A 299 23.30 -9.29 28.79
CA ARG A 299 24.62 -9.95 28.91
C ARG A 299 25.68 -9.26 28.06
N ALA A 300 25.34 -8.87 26.83
CA ALA A 300 26.27 -8.18 25.94
C ALA A 300 26.65 -6.80 26.48
N THR A 301 25.68 -5.98 26.89
CA THR A 301 25.95 -4.65 27.46
C THR A 301 26.73 -4.71 28.78
N ALA A 302 26.58 -5.78 29.57
CA ALA A 302 27.39 -5.98 30.77
C ALA A 302 28.87 -6.26 30.48
N GLN A 303 29.18 -6.85 29.32
CA GLN A 303 30.56 -7.13 28.89
C GLN A 303 31.22 -5.94 28.21
N HIS A 304 30.42 -5.03 27.65
CA HIS A 304 30.84 -3.89 26.83
C HIS A 304 30.57 -2.54 27.52
N ILE A 305 30.66 -2.47 28.86
CA ILE A 305 30.48 -1.20 29.58
C ILE A 305 31.65 -0.28 29.26
N GLY A 306 31.33 0.93 28.78
CA GLY A 306 32.31 1.91 28.31
C GLY A 306 32.50 1.90 26.79
N ASP A 307 32.03 0.86 26.09
CA ASP A 307 32.12 0.78 24.64
C ASP A 307 30.98 1.58 23.97
N HIS A 308 31.22 2.00 22.72
CA HIS A 308 30.19 2.64 21.90
C HIS A 308 29.41 1.62 21.07
N MET A 309 28.09 1.76 21.05
CA MET A 309 27.20 0.89 20.31
C MET A 309 26.57 1.64 19.14
N ALA A 310 26.87 1.23 17.92
CA ALA A 310 26.22 1.72 16.73
C ALA A 310 24.84 1.07 16.56
N ILE A 311 23.83 1.90 16.24
CA ILE A 311 22.49 1.48 15.86
C ILE A 311 22.43 1.57 14.34
N ILE A 312 22.24 0.45 13.67
CA ILE A 312 22.29 0.37 12.21
C ILE A 312 20.92 0.06 11.67
N LEU A 313 20.46 0.89 10.74
CA LEU A 313 19.21 0.72 10.02
C LEU A 313 19.48 0.65 8.52
N ASP A 314 19.08 -0.47 7.91
CA ASP A 314 19.23 -0.69 6.46
C ASP A 314 20.69 -0.49 5.96
N GLY A 315 21.68 -0.83 6.80
CA GLY A 315 23.11 -0.72 6.49
C GLY A 315 23.71 0.67 6.73
N ARG A 316 22.99 1.60 7.36
CA ARG A 316 23.48 2.93 7.74
C ARG A 316 23.43 3.13 9.24
N VAL A 317 24.43 3.79 9.81
CA VAL A 317 24.46 4.11 11.25
C VAL A 317 23.55 5.30 11.52
N GLU A 318 22.56 5.09 12.38
CA GLU A 318 21.62 6.11 12.82
C GLU A 318 22.16 6.83 14.07
N GLY A 319 22.18 8.16 14.01
CA GLY A 319 22.68 8.99 15.10
C GLY A 319 24.18 8.85 15.36
N THR A 320 24.63 9.36 16.51
CA THR A 320 25.99 9.15 17.02
C THR A 320 25.96 7.93 17.95
N PRO A 321 26.86 6.94 17.80
CA PRO A 321 26.91 5.76 18.66
C PRO A 321 27.03 6.12 20.15
N PRO A 322 26.00 5.85 20.98
CA PRO A 322 26.06 6.15 22.41
C PRO A 322 26.99 5.21 23.16
N VAL A 323 27.55 5.72 24.27
CA VAL A 323 28.36 4.93 25.21
C VAL A 323 27.45 4.08 26.09
N ILE A 324 27.80 2.80 26.25
CA ILE A 324 27.14 1.89 27.19
C ILE A 324 27.58 2.24 28.61
N ARG A 325 26.76 3.02 29.32
CA ARG A 325 27.07 3.47 30.71
C ARG A 325 26.77 2.43 31.78
N SER A 326 25.82 1.55 31.52
CA SER A 326 25.35 0.54 32.46
C SER A 326 24.72 -0.62 31.70
N GLN A 327 24.47 -1.72 32.40
CA GLN A 327 23.78 -2.87 31.85
C GLN A 327 22.34 -2.49 31.42
N ILE A 328 22.02 -2.65 30.14
CA ILE A 328 20.70 -2.30 29.60
C ILE A 328 19.84 -3.55 29.55
N GLY A 329 18.67 -3.50 30.18
CA GLY A 329 17.71 -4.60 30.21
C GLY A 329 16.86 -4.69 28.94
N GLN A 330 15.54 -4.68 29.11
CA GLN A 330 14.59 -4.79 27.99
C GLN A 330 14.24 -3.45 27.33
N ARG A 331 14.57 -2.31 27.93
CA ARG A 331 14.16 -1.00 27.41
C ARG A 331 15.39 -0.19 27.01
N GLY A 332 15.30 0.48 25.88
CA GLY A 332 16.32 1.39 25.40
C GLY A 332 15.72 2.55 24.61
N GLN A 333 16.57 3.48 24.21
CA GLN A 333 16.19 4.62 23.37
C GLN A 333 17.17 4.74 22.19
N ILE A 334 16.64 5.15 21.05
CA ILE A 334 17.38 5.50 19.83
C ILE A 334 17.24 7.01 19.66
N GLU A 335 18.37 7.70 19.62
CA GLU A 335 18.43 9.13 19.35
C GLU A 335 18.63 9.33 17.85
N LEU A 336 17.71 10.05 17.21
CA LEU A 336 17.81 10.33 15.78
C LEU A 336 18.46 11.70 15.58
N ALA A 337 19.55 11.73 14.81
CA ALA A 337 20.21 12.98 14.45
C ALA A 337 19.30 13.83 13.56
N ASN A 338 18.96 15.05 14.00
CA ASN A 338 18.21 16.06 13.23
C ASN A 338 16.84 15.59 12.68
N ALA A 339 16.20 14.58 13.31
CA ALA A 339 14.92 14.07 12.84
C ALA A 339 13.73 14.85 13.42
N ARG A 340 12.67 15.01 12.61
CA ARG A 340 11.39 15.54 13.10
C ARG A 340 10.64 14.44 13.85
N LEU A 341 9.71 14.83 14.72
CA LEU A 341 8.83 13.88 15.42
C LEU A 341 8.13 12.91 14.45
N GLN A 342 7.74 13.38 13.26
CA GLN A 342 7.11 12.55 12.24
C GLN A 342 8.05 11.44 11.72
N ASP A 343 9.33 11.75 11.51
CA ASP A 343 10.32 10.79 11.00
C ASP A 343 10.60 9.70 12.07
N ALA A 344 10.62 10.09 13.35
CA ALA A 344 10.69 9.16 14.48
C ALA A 344 9.43 8.27 14.60
N GLN A 345 8.23 8.83 14.39
CA GLN A 345 6.98 8.06 14.36
C GLN A 345 6.99 7.02 13.23
N ASP A 346 7.47 7.40 12.05
CA ASP A 346 7.58 6.51 10.90
C ASP A 346 8.57 5.39 11.19
N LEU A 347 9.73 5.70 11.77
CA LEU A 347 10.70 4.69 12.20
C LEU A 347 10.10 3.73 13.24
N ALA A 348 9.48 4.24 14.31
CA ALA A 348 8.87 3.43 15.35
C ALA A 348 7.78 2.48 14.78
N LEU A 349 7.00 2.95 13.81
CA LEU A 349 6.04 2.14 13.08
C LEU A 349 6.74 0.99 12.33
N VAL A 350 7.79 1.29 11.55
CA VAL A 350 8.48 0.25 10.78
C VAL A 350 9.17 -0.77 11.70
N LEU A 351 9.74 -0.32 12.82
CA LEU A 351 10.37 -1.17 13.82
C LEU A 351 9.39 -2.12 14.51
N ARG A 352 8.17 -1.68 14.86
CA ARG A 352 7.14 -2.57 15.42
C ARG A 352 6.64 -3.62 14.44
N ALA A 353 6.48 -3.23 13.18
CA ALA A 353 5.96 -4.14 12.17
C ALA A 353 7.01 -5.18 11.73
N GLY A 354 8.28 -4.92 12.00
CA GLY A 354 9.39 -5.81 11.68
C GLY A 354 10.06 -5.51 10.32
N ALA A 355 11.22 -6.13 10.13
CA ALA A 355 11.99 -6.00 8.89
C ALA A 355 11.36 -6.78 7.74
N LEU A 356 11.44 -6.24 6.51
CA LEU A 356 11.08 -7.00 5.32
C LEU A 356 12.12 -8.11 5.11
N PRO A 357 11.72 -9.37 4.86
CA PRO A 357 12.68 -10.47 4.66
C PRO A 357 13.50 -10.32 3.37
N VAL A 358 12.96 -9.59 2.40
CA VAL A 358 13.56 -9.31 1.09
C VAL A 358 13.22 -7.88 0.68
N PRO A 359 14.14 -7.17 -0.01
CA PRO A 359 13.84 -5.86 -0.55
C PRO A 359 12.72 -5.97 -1.60
N LEU A 360 11.86 -4.95 -1.65
CA LEU A 360 10.75 -4.89 -2.60
C LEU A 360 10.86 -3.62 -3.46
N VAL A 361 10.63 -3.77 -4.75
CA VAL A 361 10.53 -2.66 -5.72
C VAL A 361 9.09 -2.46 -6.15
N ILE A 362 8.72 -1.21 -6.43
CA ILE A 362 7.40 -0.88 -6.97
C ILE A 362 7.48 -1.00 -8.49
N VAL A 363 6.68 -1.91 -9.05
CA VAL A 363 6.58 -2.14 -10.50
C VAL A 363 5.41 -1.39 -11.12
N GLU A 364 4.37 -1.10 -10.33
CA GLU A 364 3.24 -0.28 -10.78
C GLU A 364 2.79 0.64 -9.65
N GLU A 365 2.62 1.93 -9.96
CA GLU A 365 2.09 2.94 -9.05
C GLU A 365 0.94 3.67 -9.73
N ARG A 366 -0.23 3.70 -9.08
CA ARG A 366 -1.35 4.54 -9.49
C ARG A 366 -1.86 5.31 -8.28
N THR A 367 -1.83 6.63 -8.38
CA THR A 367 -2.34 7.53 -7.33
C THR A 367 -3.56 8.27 -7.87
N VAL A 368 -4.69 8.16 -7.16
CA VAL A 368 -5.93 8.86 -7.49
C VAL A 368 -6.23 9.89 -6.41
N GLY A 369 -6.39 11.15 -6.80
CA GLY A 369 -6.74 12.22 -5.86
C GLY A 369 -8.17 12.07 -5.33
N PRO A 370 -8.43 12.36 -4.04
CA PRO A 370 -9.79 12.31 -3.47
C PRO A 370 -10.81 13.22 -4.17
N SER A 371 -10.36 14.32 -4.78
CA SER A 371 -11.21 15.24 -5.54
C SER A 371 -11.72 14.62 -6.84
N LEU A 372 -10.88 13.85 -7.55
CA LEU A 372 -11.26 13.16 -8.79
C LEU A 372 -12.32 12.08 -8.54
N GLY A 373 -12.19 11.35 -7.44
CA GLY A 373 -13.19 10.37 -7.01
C GLY A 373 -14.53 11.02 -6.70
N ARG A 374 -14.55 12.11 -5.93
CA ARG A 374 -15.78 12.83 -5.57
C ARG A 374 -16.51 13.42 -6.79
N ASP A 375 -15.78 14.04 -7.72
CA ASP A 375 -16.37 14.59 -8.94
C ASP A 375 -16.98 13.48 -9.81
N SER A 376 -16.28 12.35 -9.92
CA SER A 376 -16.76 11.19 -10.68
C SER A 376 -18.00 10.56 -10.04
N ILE A 377 -18.09 10.49 -8.70
CA ILE A 377 -19.30 10.06 -7.98
C ILE A 377 -20.47 11.00 -8.28
N GLU A 378 -20.25 12.32 -8.22
CA GLU A 378 -21.32 13.29 -8.38
C GLU A 378 -21.88 13.27 -9.80
N LYS A 379 -21.00 13.24 -10.81
CA LYS A 379 -21.38 13.07 -12.23
C LYS A 379 -22.07 11.74 -12.46
N GLY A 380 -21.54 10.65 -11.91
CA GLY A 380 -22.13 9.31 -12.00
C GLY A 380 -23.53 9.24 -11.37
N LYS A 381 -23.73 9.84 -10.20
CA LYS A 381 -25.04 9.94 -9.53
C LYS A 381 -26.05 10.72 -10.37
N ARG A 382 -25.64 11.87 -10.93
CA ARG A 382 -26.51 12.68 -11.82
C ARG A 382 -26.89 11.89 -13.08
N ALA A 383 -25.92 11.22 -13.73
CA ALA A 383 -26.17 10.37 -14.89
C ALA A 383 -27.11 9.21 -14.57
N ALA A 384 -26.92 8.52 -13.43
CA ALA A 384 -27.78 7.44 -12.98
C ALA A 384 -29.23 7.90 -12.75
N ILE A 385 -29.43 9.05 -12.11
CA ILE A 385 -30.77 9.60 -11.85
C ILE A 385 -31.47 9.99 -13.16
N ILE A 386 -30.77 10.69 -14.05
CA ILE A 386 -31.32 11.09 -15.36
C ILE A 386 -31.68 9.86 -16.20
N GLY A 387 -30.78 8.87 -16.27
CA GLY A 387 -31.01 7.62 -16.99
C GLY A 387 -32.19 6.82 -16.43
N ALA A 388 -32.23 6.64 -15.10
CA ALA A 388 -33.34 5.96 -14.44
C ALA A 388 -34.68 6.67 -14.67
N LEU A 389 -34.71 8.01 -14.59
CA LEU A 389 -35.93 8.79 -14.84
C LEU A 389 -36.39 8.65 -16.29
N ALA A 390 -35.49 8.73 -17.26
CA ALA A 390 -35.80 8.55 -18.68
C ALA A 390 -36.39 7.16 -18.95
N VAL A 391 -35.78 6.11 -18.38
CA VAL A 391 -36.26 4.72 -18.48
C VAL A 391 -37.66 4.59 -17.86
N VAL A 392 -37.88 5.14 -16.66
CA VAL A 392 -39.19 5.13 -15.99
C VAL A 392 -40.24 5.84 -16.84
N LEU A 393 -39.93 7.02 -17.39
CA LEU A 393 -40.85 7.80 -18.22
C LEU A 393 -41.23 7.06 -19.50
N ILE A 394 -40.26 6.52 -20.24
CA ILE A 394 -40.50 5.78 -21.48
C ILE A 394 -41.34 4.54 -21.20
N THR A 395 -41.00 3.78 -20.15
CA THR A 395 -41.69 2.54 -19.80
C THR A 395 -43.13 2.80 -19.34
N ALA A 396 -43.33 3.84 -18.53
CA ALA A 396 -44.66 4.24 -18.07
C ALA A 396 -45.52 4.79 -19.22
N ALA A 397 -44.96 5.59 -20.12
CA ALA A 397 -45.67 6.17 -21.26
C ALA A 397 -46.07 5.10 -22.29
N TYR A 398 -45.16 4.19 -22.63
CA TYR A 398 -45.38 3.20 -23.70
C TYR A 398 -46.24 2.01 -23.27
N TYR A 399 -46.11 1.54 -22.02
CA TYR A 399 -46.82 0.35 -21.50
C TYR A 399 -47.93 0.67 -20.49
N ARG A 400 -48.22 1.96 -20.26
CA ARG A 400 -49.29 2.46 -19.39
C ARG A 400 -49.32 1.75 -18.03
N PHE A 401 -50.31 0.90 -17.77
CA PHE A 401 -50.47 0.22 -16.49
C PHE A 401 -49.41 -0.87 -16.25
N ALA A 402 -49.08 -1.67 -17.26
CA ALA A 402 -47.96 -2.61 -17.15
C ALA A 402 -46.63 -1.87 -16.94
N GLY A 403 -46.50 -0.68 -17.54
CA GLY A 403 -45.39 0.22 -17.28
C GLY A 403 -45.26 0.61 -15.81
N LEU A 404 -46.36 0.96 -15.15
CA LEU A 404 -46.37 1.26 -13.70
C LEU A 404 -45.90 0.05 -12.86
N LEU A 405 -46.33 -1.16 -13.22
CA LEU A 405 -45.88 -2.39 -12.55
C LEU A 405 -44.38 -2.61 -12.73
N ALA A 406 -43.83 -2.33 -13.92
CA ALA A 406 -42.39 -2.39 -14.17
C ALA A 406 -41.61 -1.36 -13.34
N VAL A 407 -42.14 -0.16 -13.12
CA VAL A 407 -41.50 0.86 -12.25
C VAL A 407 -41.43 0.40 -10.80
N VAL A 408 -42.49 -0.25 -10.30
CA VAL A 408 -42.48 -0.87 -8.96
C VAL A 408 -41.45 -1.99 -8.89
N ALA A 409 -41.40 -2.87 -9.89
CA ALA A 409 -40.39 -3.92 -9.98
C ALA A 409 -38.96 -3.34 -10.05
N LEU A 410 -38.75 -2.25 -10.78
CA LEU A 410 -37.46 -1.56 -10.86
C LEU A 410 -37.01 -1.04 -9.48
N SER A 411 -37.96 -0.57 -8.66
CA SER A 411 -37.66 -0.13 -7.29
C SER A 411 -37.18 -1.28 -6.41
N PHE A 412 -37.82 -2.46 -6.51
CA PHE A 412 -37.34 -3.69 -5.84
C PHE A 412 -35.97 -4.13 -6.37
N TYR A 413 -35.74 -4.01 -7.68
CA TYR A 413 -34.45 -4.31 -8.30
C TYR A 413 -33.31 -3.45 -7.71
N ILE A 414 -33.52 -2.13 -7.59
CA ILE A 414 -32.52 -1.23 -6.99
C ILE A 414 -32.22 -1.66 -5.55
N LEU A 415 -33.26 -1.96 -4.77
CA LEU A 415 -33.12 -2.40 -3.39
C LEU A 415 -32.36 -3.73 -3.28
N PHE A 416 -32.71 -4.73 -4.09
CA PHE A 416 -32.06 -6.04 -4.07
C PHE A 416 -30.62 -5.97 -4.55
N THR A 417 -30.33 -5.14 -5.55
CA THR A 417 -28.96 -4.94 -6.05
C THR A 417 -28.09 -4.31 -4.97
N LEU A 418 -28.53 -3.20 -4.36
CA LEU A 418 -27.79 -2.53 -3.28
C LEU A 418 -27.64 -3.42 -2.04
N GLY A 419 -28.71 -4.14 -1.67
CA GLY A 419 -28.70 -5.10 -0.57
C GLY A 419 -27.75 -6.28 -0.83
N GLY A 420 -27.69 -6.76 -2.07
CA GLY A 420 -26.76 -7.81 -2.50
C GLY A 420 -25.30 -7.36 -2.43
N LEU A 421 -24.98 -6.18 -2.99
CA LEU A 421 -23.62 -5.61 -2.89
C LEU A 421 -23.17 -5.49 -1.43
N ALA A 422 -24.04 -4.98 -0.56
CA ALA A 422 -23.78 -4.84 0.86
C ALA A 422 -23.61 -6.19 1.56
N ALA A 423 -24.46 -7.19 1.25
CA ALA A 423 -24.39 -8.52 1.84
C ALA A 423 -23.09 -9.26 1.51
N PHE A 424 -22.59 -9.12 0.27
CA PHE A 424 -21.32 -9.71 -0.15
C PHE A 424 -20.08 -8.89 0.25
N GLY A 425 -20.28 -7.69 0.83
CA GLY A 425 -19.18 -6.77 1.15
C GLY A 425 -18.41 -6.32 -0.09
N ALA A 426 -19.09 -6.23 -1.24
CA ALA A 426 -18.49 -5.89 -2.52
C ALA A 426 -18.05 -4.41 -2.54
N THR A 427 -16.93 -4.13 -3.21
CA THR A 427 -16.42 -2.77 -3.43
C THR A 427 -17.10 -2.13 -4.63
N LEU A 428 -17.78 -1.02 -4.41
CA LEU A 428 -18.32 -0.17 -5.47
C LEU A 428 -17.18 0.66 -6.07
N THR A 429 -16.88 0.46 -7.35
CA THR A 429 -15.85 1.20 -8.10
C THR A 429 -16.50 2.13 -9.13
N LEU A 430 -15.73 2.99 -9.82
CA LEU A 430 -16.27 3.80 -10.91
C LEU A 430 -16.83 2.93 -12.05
N PRO A 431 -16.08 1.94 -12.56
CA PRO A 431 -16.65 0.93 -13.45
C PRO A 431 -17.86 0.23 -12.82
N GLY A 432 -17.79 -0.14 -11.53
CA GLY A 432 -18.91 -0.74 -10.80
C GLY A 432 -20.21 0.07 -10.88
N LEU A 433 -20.12 1.39 -10.76
CA LEU A 433 -21.24 2.32 -10.91
C LEU A 433 -21.77 2.34 -12.36
N ALA A 434 -20.90 2.29 -13.37
CA ALA A 434 -21.31 2.13 -14.76
C ALA A 434 -22.04 0.79 -15.01
N GLY A 435 -21.55 -0.30 -14.41
CA GLY A 435 -22.21 -1.61 -14.46
C GLY A 435 -23.60 -1.60 -13.79
N PHE A 436 -23.73 -0.89 -12.68
CA PHE A 436 -25.02 -0.67 -12.03
C PHE A 436 -25.99 0.11 -12.94
N ILE A 437 -25.53 1.18 -13.60
CA ILE A 437 -26.34 1.96 -14.56
C ILE A 437 -26.75 1.09 -15.76
N LEU A 438 -25.82 0.32 -16.33
CA LEU A 438 -26.11 -0.60 -17.42
C LEU A 438 -27.17 -1.63 -17.01
N SER A 439 -27.07 -2.14 -15.78
CA SER A 439 -28.01 -3.13 -15.24
C SER A 439 -29.41 -2.57 -15.01
N ILE A 440 -29.57 -1.26 -14.78
CA ILE A 440 -30.91 -0.61 -14.76
C ILE A 440 -31.60 -0.77 -16.11
N GLY A 441 -30.88 -0.58 -17.23
CA GLY A 441 -31.43 -0.76 -18.57
C GLY A 441 -31.84 -2.20 -18.83
N MET A 442 -30.97 -3.16 -18.51
CA MET A 442 -31.26 -4.59 -18.66
C MET A 442 -32.42 -5.06 -17.77
N ALA A 443 -32.58 -4.48 -16.57
CA ALA A 443 -33.69 -4.81 -15.68
C ALA A 443 -35.06 -4.44 -16.25
N VAL A 444 -35.12 -3.41 -17.10
CA VAL A 444 -36.35 -3.03 -17.80
C VAL A 444 -36.54 -3.87 -19.06
N ASP A 445 -35.47 -4.23 -19.76
CA ASP A 445 -35.51 -5.06 -20.97
C ASP A 445 -36.24 -6.40 -20.74
N ALA A 446 -35.96 -7.08 -19.63
CA ALA A 446 -36.67 -8.31 -19.26
C ALA A 446 -38.19 -8.09 -19.10
N ASN A 447 -38.60 -6.95 -18.53
CA ASN A 447 -40.02 -6.61 -18.41
C ASN A 447 -40.65 -6.28 -19.77
N VAL A 448 -39.93 -5.57 -20.64
CA VAL A 448 -40.35 -5.26 -22.02
C VAL A 448 -40.62 -6.55 -22.80
N LEU A 449 -39.71 -7.52 -22.77
CA LEU A 449 -39.86 -8.78 -23.50
C LEU A 449 -41.08 -9.59 -23.00
N ILE A 450 -41.33 -9.59 -21.68
CA ILE A 450 -42.55 -10.17 -21.10
C ILE A 450 -43.79 -9.44 -21.61
N PHE A 451 -43.80 -8.10 -21.62
CA PHE A 451 -44.98 -7.32 -21.98
C PHE A 451 -45.35 -7.46 -23.46
N GLU A 452 -44.36 -7.46 -24.35
CA GLU A 452 -44.58 -7.71 -25.77
C GLU A 452 -45.12 -9.12 -26.01
N ARG A 453 -44.57 -10.13 -25.32
CA ARG A 453 -45.10 -11.48 -25.43
C ARG A 453 -46.54 -11.57 -24.91
N ILE A 454 -46.88 -10.89 -23.82
CA ILE A 454 -48.26 -10.81 -23.33
C ILE A 454 -49.18 -10.13 -24.35
N ARG A 455 -48.75 -9.02 -24.99
CA ARG A 455 -49.51 -8.36 -26.06
C ARG A 455 -49.76 -9.29 -27.25
N GLU A 456 -48.75 -10.06 -27.65
CA GLU A 456 -48.86 -11.03 -28.75
C GLU A 456 -49.91 -12.10 -28.43
N GLU A 457 -49.90 -12.64 -27.21
CA GLU A 457 -50.87 -13.64 -26.75
C GLU A 457 -52.29 -13.06 -26.60
N LEU A 458 -52.43 -11.79 -26.21
CA LEU A 458 -53.72 -11.07 -26.18
C LEU A 458 -54.29 -10.85 -27.59
N ARG A 459 -53.45 -10.53 -28.58
CA ARG A 459 -53.87 -10.40 -29.99
C ARG A 459 -54.39 -11.72 -30.57
N GLN A 460 -54.02 -12.86 -29.99
CA GLN A 460 -54.57 -14.17 -30.32
C GLN A 460 -55.90 -14.48 -29.62
N ASN A 461 -56.59 -13.47 -29.08
CA ASN A 461 -57.87 -13.59 -28.36
C ASN A 461 -57.84 -14.50 -27.12
N LYS A 462 -56.67 -14.71 -26.51
CA LYS A 462 -56.57 -15.40 -25.22
C LYS A 462 -57.09 -14.50 -24.11
N THR A 463 -57.70 -15.10 -23.10
CA THR A 463 -58.13 -14.35 -21.91
C THR A 463 -56.91 -13.73 -21.21
N VAL A 464 -57.09 -12.56 -20.58
CA VAL A 464 -56.03 -11.83 -19.87
C VAL A 464 -55.18 -12.72 -18.96
N ARG A 465 -55.80 -13.64 -18.22
CA ARG A 465 -55.09 -14.56 -17.34
C ARG A 465 -54.24 -15.58 -18.09
N MET A 466 -54.78 -16.19 -19.15
CA MET A 466 -54.03 -17.14 -19.98
C MET A 466 -52.91 -16.44 -20.76
N ALA A 467 -53.15 -15.23 -21.26
CA ALA A 467 -52.16 -14.45 -21.99
C ALA A 467 -50.97 -14.06 -21.09
N VAL A 468 -51.23 -13.70 -19.82
CA VAL A 468 -50.16 -13.44 -18.84
C VAL A 468 -49.36 -14.72 -18.56
N ASP A 469 -50.02 -15.84 -18.23
CA ASP A 469 -49.31 -17.08 -17.93
C ASP A 469 -48.50 -17.60 -19.14
N ALA A 470 -49.07 -17.56 -20.35
CA ALA A 470 -48.38 -17.92 -21.59
C ALA A 470 -47.23 -16.96 -21.92
N GLY A 471 -47.44 -15.65 -21.72
CA GLY A 471 -46.43 -14.62 -21.94
C GLY A 471 -45.19 -14.85 -21.08
N PHE A 472 -45.36 -15.12 -19.78
CA PHE A 472 -44.25 -15.46 -18.89
C PHE A 472 -43.58 -16.80 -19.26
N GLN A 473 -44.33 -17.80 -19.69
CA GLN A 473 -43.77 -19.10 -20.10
C GLN A 473 -42.91 -18.97 -21.38
N HIS A 474 -43.40 -18.26 -22.40
CA HIS A 474 -42.71 -18.10 -23.67
C HIS A 474 -41.55 -17.08 -23.61
N ALA A 475 -41.62 -16.08 -22.73
CA ALA A 475 -40.53 -15.13 -22.52
C ALA A 475 -39.35 -15.73 -21.73
N MET A 476 -39.59 -16.78 -20.93
CA MET A 476 -38.60 -17.32 -20.00
C MET A 476 -37.28 -17.77 -20.65
N PRO A 477 -37.27 -18.56 -21.74
CA PRO A 477 -36.02 -19.02 -22.35
C PRO A 477 -35.14 -17.86 -22.82
N ALA A 478 -35.72 -16.88 -23.52
CA ALA A 478 -34.99 -15.71 -24.01
C ALA A 478 -34.37 -14.87 -22.87
N ILE A 479 -35.10 -14.70 -21.77
CA ILE A 479 -34.60 -13.96 -20.59
C ILE A 479 -33.47 -14.73 -19.90
N VAL A 480 -33.61 -16.05 -19.75
CA VAL A 480 -32.57 -16.89 -19.15
C VAL A 480 -31.31 -16.89 -20.01
N ASP A 481 -31.44 -17.04 -21.33
CA ASP A 481 -30.31 -17.09 -22.27
C ASP A 481 -29.52 -15.76 -22.28
N SER A 482 -30.21 -14.62 -22.36
CA SER A 482 -29.58 -13.29 -22.34
C SER A 482 -28.87 -13.01 -21.00
N ASN A 483 -29.50 -13.37 -19.88
CA ASN A 483 -28.88 -13.18 -18.56
C ASN A 483 -27.71 -14.14 -18.33
N LEU A 484 -27.83 -15.40 -18.76
CA LEU A 484 -26.78 -16.41 -18.59
C LEU A 484 -25.51 -16.03 -19.37
N THR A 485 -25.65 -15.61 -20.63
CA THR A 485 -24.52 -15.13 -21.45
C THR A 485 -23.83 -13.92 -20.82
N THR A 486 -24.60 -12.99 -20.24
CA THR A 486 -24.06 -11.82 -19.56
C THR A 486 -23.37 -12.19 -18.24
N VAL A 487 -23.94 -13.11 -17.45
CA VAL A 487 -23.32 -13.62 -16.21
C VAL A 487 -22.03 -14.38 -16.52
N LEU A 488 -21.99 -15.18 -17.59
CA LEU A 488 -20.76 -15.84 -18.03
C LEU A 488 -19.68 -14.81 -18.37
N THR A 489 -20.02 -13.76 -19.10
CA THR A 489 -19.09 -12.66 -19.40
C THR A 489 -18.59 -11.99 -18.11
N ALA A 490 -19.49 -11.72 -17.17
CA ALA A 490 -19.13 -11.15 -15.88
C ALA A 490 -18.20 -12.09 -15.08
N LEU A 491 -18.42 -13.41 -15.13
CA LEU A 491 -17.57 -14.39 -14.45
C LEU A 491 -16.13 -14.38 -15.01
N PHE A 492 -15.96 -14.29 -16.34
CA PHE A 492 -14.64 -14.11 -16.94
C PHE A 492 -13.98 -12.80 -16.50
N LEU A 493 -14.73 -11.69 -16.49
CA LEU A 493 -14.22 -10.40 -16.01
C LEU A 493 -13.84 -10.45 -14.52
N PHE A 494 -14.56 -11.23 -13.71
CA PHE A 494 -14.25 -11.41 -12.29
C PHE A 494 -12.97 -12.23 -12.08
N GLN A 495 -12.81 -13.32 -12.84
CA GLN A 495 -11.66 -14.22 -12.71
C GLN A 495 -10.36 -13.58 -13.22
N PHE A 496 -10.41 -12.91 -14.38
CA PHE A 496 -9.22 -12.40 -15.07
C PHE A 496 -9.03 -10.88 -14.94
N GLY A 497 -10.07 -10.12 -14.57
CA GLY A 497 -9.96 -8.68 -14.37
C GLY A 497 -9.13 -8.32 -13.14
N THR A 498 -8.61 -7.10 -13.11
CA THR A 498 -7.88 -6.55 -11.95
C THR A 498 -8.66 -5.38 -11.33
N GLY A 499 -8.49 -5.20 -10.01
CA GLY A 499 -9.05 -4.09 -9.21
C GLY A 499 -10.43 -3.59 -9.67
N PRO A 500 -10.53 -2.44 -10.40
CA PRO A 500 -11.80 -1.85 -10.82
C PRO A 500 -12.70 -2.75 -11.69
N VAL A 501 -12.10 -3.60 -12.53
CA VAL A 501 -12.83 -4.49 -13.46
C VAL A 501 -13.55 -5.61 -12.69
N LYS A 502 -12.93 -6.14 -11.62
CA LYS A 502 -13.61 -7.10 -10.73
C LYS A 502 -14.82 -6.44 -10.05
N GLY A 503 -14.68 -5.19 -9.62
CA GLY A 503 -15.80 -4.41 -9.08
C GLY A 503 -16.98 -4.33 -10.05
N PHE A 504 -16.70 -4.00 -11.32
CA PHE A 504 -17.71 -4.01 -12.39
C PHE A 504 -18.36 -5.39 -12.59
N ALA A 505 -17.57 -6.46 -12.62
CA ALA A 505 -18.09 -7.81 -12.78
C ALA A 505 -19.05 -8.22 -11.65
N VAL A 506 -18.72 -7.87 -10.41
CA VAL A 506 -19.58 -8.17 -9.25
C VAL A 506 -20.87 -7.37 -9.30
N THR A 507 -20.81 -6.06 -9.59
CA THR A 507 -22.03 -5.24 -9.67
C THR A 507 -22.95 -5.68 -10.80
N LEU A 508 -22.37 -6.05 -11.95
CA LEU A 508 -23.09 -6.60 -13.09
C LEU A 508 -23.77 -7.94 -12.73
N THR A 509 -23.05 -8.86 -12.10
CA THR A 509 -23.60 -10.17 -11.71
C THR A 509 -24.74 -10.05 -10.72
N VAL A 510 -24.55 -9.27 -9.65
CA VAL A 510 -25.59 -9.04 -8.64
C VAL A 510 -26.79 -8.32 -9.25
N GLY A 511 -26.55 -7.34 -10.14
CA GLY A 511 -27.59 -6.66 -10.90
C GLY A 511 -28.42 -7.63 -11.73
N ILE A 512 -27.81 -8.50 -12.52
CA ILE A 512 -28.53 -9.46 -13.36
C ILE A 512 -29.35 -10.45 -12.52
N LEU A 513 -28.80 -10.96 -11.41
CA LEU A 513 -29.55 -11.84 -10.51
C LEU A 513 -30.74 -11.12 -9.87
N ALA A 514 -30.55 -9.88 -9.42
CA ALA A 514 -31.62 -9.05 -8.87
C ALA A 514 -32.68 -8.70 -9.91
N SER A 515 -32.27 -8.44 -11.16
CA SER A 515 -33.18 -8.09 -12.25
C SER A 515 -34.04 -9.28 -12.65
N PHE A 516 -33.45 -10.48 -12.71
CA PHE A 516 -34.16 -11.73 -12.96
C PHE A 516 -35.21 -12.01 -11.90
N VAL A 517 -34.86 -11.90 -10.62
CA VAL A 517 -35.82 -12.05 -9.51
C VAL A 517 -36.93 -10.99 -9.60
N SER A 518 -36.58 -9.74 -9.89
CA SER A 518 -37.56 -8.68 -10.02
C SER A 518 -38.53 -8.92 -11.19
N ALA A 519 -38.03 -9.15 -12.40
CA ALA A 519 -38.85 -9.32 -13.59
C ALA A 519 -39.67 -10.61 -13.56
N VAL A 520 -39.07 -11.76 -13.21
CA VAL A 520 -39.76 -13.06 -13.29
C VAL A 520 -40.62 -13.31 -12.06
N PHE A 521 -40.16 -12.93 -10.86
CA PHE A 521 -40.85 -13.24 -9.63
C PHE A 521 -41.74 -12.10 -9.15
N VAL A 522 -41.21 -10.87 -9.05
CA VAL A 522 -41.97 -9.72 -8.52
C VAL A 522 -43.03 -9.26 -9.51
N THR A 523 -42.66 -8.94 -10.76
CA THR A 523 -43.61 -8.46 -11.78
C THR A 523 -44.75 -9.47 -12.00
N ARG A 524 -44.43 -10.78 -12.12
CA ARG A 524 -45.47 -11.82 -12.22
C ARG A 524 -46.40 -11.87 -11.01
N THR A 525 -45.87 -11.68 -9.79
CA THR A 525 -46.71 -11.64 -8.58
C THR A 525 -47.64 -10.45 -8.60
N LEU A 526 -47.17 -9.28 -9.04
CA LEU A 526 -47.99 -8.08 -9.17
C LEU A 526 -49.13 -8.26 -10.19
N PHE A 527 -48.86 -8.87 -11.35
CA PHE A 527 -49.90 -9.21 -12.32
C PHE A 527 -50.95 -10.15 -11.75
N LEU A 528 -50.53 -11.21 -11.04
CA LEU A 528 -51.46 -12.16 -10.43
C LEU A 528 -52.35 -11.51 -9.37
N ILE A 529 -51.81 -10.57 -8.59
CA ILE A 529 -52.58 -9.80 -7.60
C ILE A 529 -53.60 -8.89 -8.31
N TRP A 530 -53.19 -8.21 -9.38
CA TRP A 530 -54.08 -7.34 -10.13
C TRP A 530 -55.24 -8.11 -10.78
N ILE A 531 -54.96 -9.25 -11.42
CA ILE A 531 -55.97 -10.13 -12.03
C ILE A 531 -56.93 -10.66 -10.96
N HIS A 532 -56.42 -11.04 -9.78
CA HIS A 532 -57.26 -11.54 -8.69
C HIS A 532 -58.24 -10.49 -8.17
N ASN A 533 -57.82 -9.22 -8.10
CA ASN A 533 -58.65 -8.11 -7.63
C ASN A 533 -59.62 -7.60 -8.71
N ARG A 534 -59.43 -7.93 -10.00
CA ARG A 534 -60.30 -7.53 -11.12
C ARG A 534 -60.62 -8.71 -12.05
N PRO A 535 -61.45 -9.67 -11.62
CA PRO A 535 -61.77 -10.87 -12.40
C PRO A 535 -62.54 -10.60 -13.71
N ALA A 536 -63.11 -9.40 -13.89
CA ALA A 536 -63.92 -9.03 -15.06
C ALA A 536 -63.20 -8.08 -16.07
N ALA A 537 -61.89 -7.85 -15.94
CA ALA A 537 -61.17 -7.00 -16.87
C ALA A 537 -61.03 -7.69 -18.24
N LYS A 538 -61.83 -7.27 -19.23
CA LYS A 538 -61.78 -7.75 -20.62
C LYS A 538 -60.57 -7.23 -21.39
N GLU A 539 -59.98 -6.12 -20.94
CA GLU A 539 -58.83 -5.48 -21.59
C GLU A 539 -57.75 -5.16 -20.56
N LEU A 540 -56.52 -5.52 -20.92
CA LEU A 540 -55.31 -5.15 -20.18
C LEU A 540 -54.89 -3.76 -20.69
N PRO A 541 -54.79 -2.73 -19.83
CA PRO A 541 -54.36 -1.41 -20.25
C PRO A 541 -52.84 -1.38 -20.46
N ILE A 542 -52.38 -2.06 -21.52
CA ILE A 542 -50.97 -2.18 -21.94
C ILE A 542 -50.78 -1.51 -23.29
#